data_AF-A0A5B9G216-F1
#
_entry.id   AF-A0A5B9G216-F1
#
_cell.length_a   1.000
_cell.length_b   1.000
_cell.length_c   1.000
_cell.angle_alpha   90.00
_cell.angle_beta   90.00
_cell.angle_gamma   90.00
#
_symmetry.space_group_name_H-M   'P 1'
#
loop_
_entity.id
_entity.type
_entity.pdbx_description
1 polymer ?
#
loop_
_entity_poly.entity_id
_entity_poly.type
_entity_poly.pdbx_seq_one_letter_code
_entity_poly.pdbx_strand_id
1 'polypeptide(L)'
;MISTINNAIAKKREDGEKGFTLIELLVVILIIGVLAAIAIPAFLNQRQGAWKSQVESDLKNAAIAAEQFAVDNNGSYAPTGTGAPSMVGTAETTLDDYGFNATQDVEVTVIANTTRFVLVGAHDQLDEFYVYDSDSGAITETDTAPTTIP
;
A
#
# COMPACT_ATOMS: atom_id res chain seq x y z
N MET A 1 -57.01 -41.71 25.97
CA MET A 1 -55.54 -41.76 25.73
C MET A 1 -55.04 -40.62 24.85
N ILE A 2 -55.83 -40.11 23.89
CA ILE A 2 -55.45 -39.01 22.98
C ILE A 2 -55.34 -37.62 23.70
N SER A 3 -56.10 -37.40 24.78
CA SER A 3 -56.07 -36.13 25.54
C SER A 3 -54.71 -35.82 26.21
N THR A 4 -53.90 -36.84 26.54
CA THR A 4 -52.63 -36.64 27.24
C THR A 4 -51.56 -36.09 26.30
N ILE A 5 -51.66 -36.38 25.01
CA ILE A 5 -50.71 -35.94 23.98
C ILE A 5 -50.83 -34.43 23.73
N ASN A 6 -52.06 -33.89 23.68
CA ASN A 6 -52.28 -32.46 23.44
C ASN A 6 -51.76 -31.58 24.61
N ASN A 7 -51.91 -32.04 25.85
CA ASN A 7 -51.35 -31.31 27.01
C ASN A 7 -49.82 -31.37 27.08
N ALA A 8 -49.19 -32.43 26.59
CA ALA A 8 -47.73 -32.51 26.51
C ALA A 8 -47.15 -31.57 25.43
N ILE A 9 -47.86 -31.38 24.31
CA ILE A 9 -47.45 -30.45 23.24
C ILE A 9 -47.65 -28.98 23.66
N ALA A 10 -48.72 -28.66 24.39
CA ALA A 10 -48.96 -27.32 24.93
C ALA A 10 -47.91 -26.94 25.99
N LYS A 11 -47.57 -27.87 26.91
CA LYS A 11 -46.54 -27.64 27.94
C LYS A 11 -45.13 -27.49 27.37
N LYS A 12 -44.81 -28.15 26.25
CA LYS A 12 -43.50 -28.07 25.58
C LYS A 12 -43.30 -26.78 24.76
N ARG A 13 -44.35 -26.00 24.53
CA ARG A 13 -44.27 -24.67 23.88
C ARG A 13 -44.08 -23.52 24.87
N GLU A 14 -44.29 -23.75 26.17
CA GLU A 14 -44.00 -22.79 27.24
C GLU A 14 -42.55 -22.84 27.73
N ASP A 15 -41.78 -23.85 27.29
CA ASP A 15 -40.34 -23.93 27.55
C ASP A 15 -39.57 -22.95 26.63
N GLY A 16 -39.75 -21.65 26.89
CA GLY A 16 -38.69 -20.65 26.78
C GLY A 16 -38.24 -20.22 25.39
N GLU A 17 -39.14 -19.83 24.49
CA GLU A 17 -38.78 -18.95 23.37
C GLU A 17 -38.44 -17.55 23.92
N LYS A 18 -37.22 -17.40 24.45
CA LYS A 18 -36.69 -16.10 24.89
C LYS A 18 -36.41 -15.25 23.65
N GLY A 19 -37.28 -14.29 23.37
CA GLY A 19 -37.05 -13.27 22.34
C GLY A 19 -35.88 -12.37 22.73
N PHE A 20 -35.10 -11.94 21.74
CA PHE A 20 -34.03 -10.97 21.89
C PHE A 20 -34.63 -9.62 22.33
N THR A 21 -34.13 -9.02 23.40
CA THR A 21 -34.66 -7.74 23.87
C THR A 21 -34.06 -6.58 23.06
N LEU A 22 -34.85 -5.54 22.81
CA LEU A 22 -34.34 -4.34 22.13
C LEU A 22 -33.18 -3.68 22.89
N ILE A 23 -33.19 -3.79 24.23
CA ILE A 23 -32.14 -3.24 25.08
C ILE A 23 -30.81 -4.01 24.95
N GLU A 24 -30.86 -5.33 24.74
CA GLU A 24 -29.68 -6.13 24.45
C GLU A 24 -29.03 -5.72 23.13
N LEU A 25 -29.82 -5.40 22.09
CA LEU A 25 -29.23 -4.92 20.83
C LEU A 25 -28.69 -3.50 21.00
N LEU A 26 -29.40 -2.66 21.76
CA LEU A 26 -29.01 -1.27 21.98
C LEU A 26 -27.66 -1.14 22.68
N VAL A 27 -27.42 -1.91 23.75
CA VAL A 27 -26.12 -1.83 24.46
C VAL A 27 -24.98 -2.36 23.60
N VAL A 28 -25.23 -3.37 22.75
CA VAL A 28 -24.21 -3.94 21.87
C VAL A 28 -23.78 -2.93 20.80
N ILE A 29 -24.73 -2.28 20.11
CA ILE A 29 -24.38 -1.26 19.11
C ILE A 29 -23.71 -0.04 19.76
N LEU A 30 -24.05 0.29 21.01
CA LEU A 30 -23.38 1.34 21.77
C LEU A 30 -21.90 1.00 22.00
N ILE A 31 -21.61 -0.21 22.47
CA ILE A 31 -20.23 -0.65 22.71
C ILE A 31 -19.44 -0.73 21.39
N ILE A 32 -20.01 -1.33 20.34
CA ILE A 32 -19.37 -1.39 19.01
C ILE A 32 -19.14 0.02 18.47
N GLY A 33 -20.08 0.95 18.68
CA GLY A 33 -19.93 2.35 18.28
C GLY A 33 -18.73 3.03 18.95
N VAL A 34 -18.54 2.83 20.25
CA VAL A 34 -17.38 3.38 20.99
C VAL A 34 -16.07 2.77 20.48
N LEU A 35 -16.04 1.45 20.27
CA LEU A 35 -14.84 0.78 19.77
C LEU A 35 -14.50 1.21 18.35
N ALA A 36 -15.50 1.30 17.46
CA ALA A 36 -15.32 1.73 16.07
C ALA A 36 -14.81 3.17 15.97
N ALA A 37 -15.31 4.07 16.82
CA ALA A 37 -14.87 5.47 16.85
C ALA A 37 -13.36 5.63 17.11
N ILE A 38 -12.77 4.74 17.91
CA ILE A 38 -11.31 4.74 18.17
C ILE A 38 -10.56 3.92 17.11
N ALA A 39 -11.11 2.77 16.72
CA ALA A 39 -10.43 1.83 15.84
C ALA A 39 -10.31 2.35 14.40
N ILE A 40 -11.33 3.02 13.86
CA ILE A 40 -11.33 3.51 12.46
C ILE A 40 -10.18 4.50 12.19
N PRO A 41 -10.01 5.61 12.94
CA PRO A 41 -8.93 6.55 12.65
C PRO A 41 -7.55 5.91 12.84
N ALA A 42 -7.38 5.06 13.86
CA ALA A 42 -6.12 4.34 14.07
C ALA A 42 -5.80 3.39 12.91
N PHE A 43 -6.79 2.64 12.42
CA PHE A 43 -6.64 1.75 11.28
C PHE A 43 -6.29 2.51 10.00
N LEU A 44 -6.95 3.64 9.74
CA LEU A 44 -6.66 4.47 8.56
C LEU A 44 -5.22 5.00 8.58
N ASN A 45 -4.74 5.48 9.73
CA ASN A 45 -3.35 5.93 9.88
C ASN A 45 -2.35 4.77 9.71
N GLN A 46 -2.64 3.60 10.26
CA GLN A 46 -1.80 2.43 10.08
C GLN A 46 -1.71 2.01 8.60
N ARG A 47 -2.83 2.10 7.88
CA ARG A 47 -2.89 1.80 6.46
C ARG A 47 -2.06 2.80 5.64
N GLN A 48 -2.14 4.09 5.95
CA GLN A 48 -1.27 5.10 5.32
C GLN A 48 0.21 4.79 5.56
N GLY A 49 0.61 4.45 6.80
CA GLY A 49 1.99 4.05 7.07
C GLY A 49 2.44 2.81 6.29
N ALA A 50 1.54 1.86 6.05
CA ALA A 50 1.84 0.70 5.21
C ALA A 50 2.03 1.07 3.73
N TRP A 51 1.27 2.03 3.21
CA TRP A 51 1.46 2.58 1.86
C TRP A 51 2.81 3.29 1.74
N LYS A 52 3.18 4.14 2.71
CA LYS A 52 4.50 4.79 2.75
C LYS A 52 5.63 3.77 2.71
N SER A 53 5.54 2.73 3.55
CA SER A 53 6.53 1.65 3.59
C SER A 53 6.61 0.84 2.29
N GLN A 54 5.51 0.70 1.54
CA GLN A 54 5.51 0.05 0.23
C GLN A 54 6.32 0.87 -0.78
N VAL A 55 6.04 2.17 -0.89
CA VAL A 55 6.79 3.06 -1.79
C VAL A 55 8.27 3.07 -1.44
N GLU A 56 8.63 3.20 -0.16
CA GLU A 56 10.04 3.19 0.26
C GLU A 56 10.76 1.87 -0.07
N SER A 57 10.04 0.74 0.02
CA SER A 57 10.59 -0.57 -0.33
C SER A 57 10.85 -0.66 -1.84
N ASP A 58 9.88 -0.24 -2.64
CA ASP A 58 9.99 -0.26 -4.10
C ASP A 58 11.09 0.68 -4.60
N LEU A 59 11.25 1.86 -3.99
CA LEU A 59 12.35 2.77 -4.29
C LEU A 59 13.72 2.12 -4.05
N LYS A 60 13.89 1.37 -2.96
CA LYS A 60 15.14 0.66 -2.67
C LYS A 60 15.39 -0.47 -3.66
N ASN A 61 14.34 -1.22 -4.04
CA ASN A 61 14.45 -2.28 -5.03
C ASN A 61 14.78 -1.72 -6.42
N ALA A 62 14.12 -0.63 -6.82
CA ALA A 62 14.41 0.10 -8.05
C ALA A 62 15.83 0.68 -8.05
N ALA A 63 16.34 1.17 -6.91
CA ALA A 63 17.71 1.65 -6.81
C ALA A 63 18.71 0.52 -7.08
N ILE A 64 18.49 -0.67 -6.52
CA ILE A 64 19.33 -1.85 -6.81
C ILE A 64 19.30 -2.19 -8.30
N ALA A 65 18.13 -2.16 -8.93
CA ALA A 65 17.98 -2.43 -10.37
C ALA A 65 18.67 -1.35 -11.24
N ALA A 66 18.58 -0.08 -10.83
CA ALA A 66 19.28 1.02 -11.50
C ALA A 66 20.81 0.88 -11.40
N GLU A 67 21.33 0.42 -10.26
CA GLU A 67 22.76 0.11 -10.12
C GLU A 67 23.19 -1.05 -11.03
N GLN A 68 22.35 -2.09 -11.15
CA GLN A 68 22.61 -3.20 -12.08
C GLN A 68 22.62 -2.74 -13.54
N PHE A 69 21.68 -1.87 -13.93
CA PHE A 69 21.71 -1.24 -15.25
C PHE A 69 23.03 -0.52 -15.50
N ALA A 70 23.53 0.26 -14.53
CA ALA A 70 24.77 0.99 -14.71
C ALA A 70 25.97 0.06 -14.87
N VAL A 71 26.03 -1.06 -14.12
CA VAL A 71 27.06 -2.09 -14.27
C VAL A 71 27.14 -2.61 -15.72
N ASP A 72 25.99 -2.87 -16.34
CA ASP A 72 25.92 -3.34 -17.73
C ASP A 72 26.23 -2.23 -18.76
N ASN A 73 26.05 -0.97 -18.38
CA ASN A 73 26.22 0.20 -19.24
C ASN A 73 27.47 1.03 -18.91
N ASN A 74 28.57 0.35 -18.59
CA ASN A 74 29.89 0.98 -18.33
C ASN A 74 29.88 2.05 -17.21
N GLY A 75 29.04 1.87 -16.19
CA GLY A 75 28.88 2.79 -15.07
C GLY A 75 28.02 4.02 -15.38
N SER A 76 27.32 4.05 -16.51
CA SER A 76 26.47 5.16 -16.90
C SER A 76 25.00 4.89 -16.58
N TYR A 77 24.35 5.79 -15.84
CA TYR A 77 22.90 5.72 -15.59
C TYR A 77 22.06 6.33 -16.74
N ALA A 78 22.66 7.04 -17.68
CA ALA A 78 21.97 7.55 -18.88
C ALA A 78 22.93 7.55 -20.08
N PRO A 79 23.26 6.36 -20.65
CA PRO A 79 24.16 6.28 -21.78
C PRO A 79 23.57 6.98 -23.00
N THR A 80 24.39 7.75 -23.72
CA THR A 80 23.93 8.57 -24.85
C THR A 80 24.37 7.96 -26.17
N GLY A 81 23.44 7.84 -27.13
CA GLY A 81 23.71 7.35 -28.47
C GLY A 81 22.45 6.81 -29.13
N THR A 82 22.45 6.70 -30.46
CA THR A 82 21.30 6.11 -31.17
C THR A 82 21.14 4.65 -30.78
N GLY A 83 20.01 4.31 -30.16
CA GLY A 83 19.72 2.96 -29.69
C GLY A 83 20.40 2.59 -28.36
N ALA A 84 20.99 3.56 -27.65
CA ALA A 84 21.46 3.33 -26.30
C ALA A 84 20.26 2.99 -25.38
N PRO A 85 20.39 2.02 -24.46
CA PRO A 85 19.35 1.72 -23.49
C PRO A 85 19.14 2.92 -22.57
N SER A 86 17.92 3.12 -22.10
CA SER A 86 17.58 4.23 -21.21
C SER A 86 16.78 3.71 -20.03
N MET A 87 17.24 4.01 -18.82
CA MET A 87 16.45 3.78 -17.62
C MET A 87 15.47 4.92 -17.31
N VAL A 88 15.61 6.10 -17.95
CA VAL A 88 14.76 7.27 -17.70
C VAL A 88 13.32 7.01 -18.16
N GLY A 89 12.35 7.23 -17.28
CA GLY A 89 10.94 6.92 -17.51
C GLY A 89 10.33 6.16 -16.34
N THR A 90 9.20 5.48 -16.54
CA THR A 90 8.59 4.64 -15.51
C THR A 90 9.44 3.38 -15.30
N ALA A 91 9.92 3.18 -14.07
CA ALA A 91 10.87 2.12 -13.71
C ALA A 91 10.37 0.71 -14.05
N GLU A 92 9.07 0.44 -13.94
CA GLU A 92 8.49 -0.85 -14.32
C GLU A 92 8.68 -1.18 -15.81
N THR A 93 8.90 -0.18 -16.66
CA THR A 93 9.13 -0.39 -18.11
C THR A 93 10.59 -0.31 -18.52
N THR A 94 11.44 0.24 -17.65
CA THR A 94 12.83 0.54 -17.98
C THR A 94 13.84 -0.26 -17.14
N LEU A 95 13.39 -0.84 -16.02
CA LEU A 95 14.18 -1.65 -15.09
C LEU A 95 13.61 -3.07 -14.89
N ASP A 96 12.60 -3.48 -15.65
CA ASP A 96 12.02 -4.83 -15.62
C ASP A 96 13.03 -5.90 -16.05
N ASP A 97 13.83 -5.62 -17.07
CA ASP A 97 14.97 -6.46 -17.48
C ASP A 97 16.01 -6.64 -16.35
N TYR A 98 16.01 -5.75 -15.36
CA TYR A 98 16.86 -5.76 -14.18
C TYR A 98 16.12 -6.24 -12.92
N GLY A 99 14.98 -6.91 -13.10
CA GLY A 99 14.23 -7.59 -12.04
C GLY A 99 13.36 -6.68 -11.18
N PHE A 100 13.24 -5.39 -11.50
CA PHE A 100 12.31 -4.51 -10.81
C PHE A 100 10.87 -4.75 -11.28
N ASN A 101 9.96 -4.93 -10.33
CA ASN A 101 8.53 -4.98 -10.57
C ASN A 101 7.86 -4.15 -9.49
N ALA A 102 7.07 -3.15 -9.88
CA ALA A 102 6.41 -2.28 -8.92
C ALA A 102 5.33 -3.05 -8.15
N THR A 103 5.17 -2.71 -6.88
CA THR A 103 4.01 -3.11 -6.10
C THR A 103 2.75 -2.48 -6.70
N GLN A 104 1.61 -3.17 -6.61
CA GLN A 104 0.33 -2.61 -7.03
C GLN A 104 0.11 -1.22 -6.40
N ASP A 105 -0.39 -0.30 -7.22
CA ASP A 105 -0.71 1.08 -6.86
C ASP A 105 0.49 1.98 -6.54
N VAL A 106 1.72 1.46 -6.68
CA VAL A 106 2.97 2.22 -6.61
C VAL A 106 3.49 2.50 -8.01
N GLU A 107 3.77 3.76 -8.31
CA GLU A 107 4.49 4.16 -9.52
C GLU A 107 5.86 4.69 -9.14
N VAL A 108 6.92 4.18 -9.80
CA VAL A 108 8.28 4.69 -9.65
C VAL A 108 8.74 5.27 -10.98
N THR A 109 9.15 6.54 -10.96
CA THR A 109 9.73 7.24 -12.11
C THR A 109 11.23 7.44 -11.89
N VAL A 110 12.03 7.12 -12.91
CA VAL A 110 13.48 7.28 -12.93
C VAL A 110 13.85 8.57 -13.67
N ILE A 111 14.67 9.40 -13.02
CA ILE A 111 15.29 10.58 -13.62
C ILE A 111 16.80 10.39 -13.49
N ALA A 112 17.51 10.28 -14.61
CA ALA A 112 18.93 9.95 -14.59
C ALA A 112 19.76 10.86 -15.51
N ASN A 113 21.02 11.04 -15.13
CA ASN A 113 22.09 11.52 -16.00
C ASN A 113 23.21 10.47 -16.03
N THR A 114 24.37 10.77 -16.63
CA THR A 114 25.45 9.78 -16.75
C THR A 114 26.00 9.30 -15.40
N THR A 115 25.95 10.11 -14.34
CA THR A 115 26.65 9.84 -13.07
C THR A 115 25.74 9.66 -11.86
N ARG A 116 24.47 10.06 -11.97
CA ARG A 116 23.51 10.09 -10.86
C ARG A 116 22.11 9.77 -11.36
N PHE A 117 21.30 9.17 -10.49
CA PHE A 117 19.88 9.02 -10.71
C PHE A 117 19.07 9.43 -9.47
N VAL A 118 17.83 9.81 -9.72
CA VAL A 118 16.81 10.11 -8.73
C VAL A 118 15.60 9.25 -9.08
N LEU A 119 15.03 8.60 -8.07
CA LEU A 119 13.80 7.84 -8.20
C LEU A 119 12.69 8.59 -7.49
N VAL A 120 11.56 8.73 -8.14
CA VAL A 120 10.36 9.38 -7.61
C VAL A 120 9.27 8.33 -7.50
N GLY A 121 8.90 7.99 -6.27
CA GLY A 121 7.86 7.03 -5.95
C GLY A 121 6.57 7.74 -5.56
N ALA A 122 5.45 7.26 -6.07
CA ALA A 122 4.11 7.72 -5.74
C ALA A 122 3.22 6.52 -5.41
N HIS A 123 2.24 6.70 -4.52
CA HIS A 123 1.15 5.76 -4.30
C HIS A 123 -0.17 6.45 -4.60
N ASP A 124 -1.09 5.79 -5.28
CA ASP A 124 -2.41 6.36 -5.66
C ASP A 124 -3.29 6.86 -4.49
N GLN A 125 -3.01 6.43 -3.26
CA GLN A 125 -3.73 6.78 -2.04
C GLN A 125 -2.98 7.80 -1.16
N LEU A 126 -1.79 8.25 -1.59
CA LEU A 126 -0.99 9.26 -0.91
C LEU A 126 -0.93 10.52 -1.80
N ASP A 127 -0.87 11.68 -1.17
CA ASP A 127 -0.74 12.96 -1.89
C ASP A 127 0.74 13.34 -2.06
N GLU A 128 1.64 12.75 -1.27
CA GLU A 128 3.07 13.03 -1.26
C GLU A 128 3.89 12.10 -2.17
N PHE A 129 5.00 12.61 -2.65
CA PHE A 129 6.01 11.87 -3.41
C PHE A 129 7.21 11.54 -2.55
N TYR A 130 7.78 10.36 -2.77
CA TYR A 130 8.98 9.87 -2.09
C TYR A 130 10.15 9.86 -3.07
N VAL A 131 11.22 10.56 -2.72
CA VAL A 131 12.35 10.80 -3.62
C VAL A 131 13.58 10.12 -3.07
N TYR A 132 14.09 9.12 -3.78
CA TYR A 132 15.39 8.52 -3.52
C TYR A 132 16.46 9.23 -4.36
N ASP A 133 17.56 9.60 -3.73
CA ASP A 133 18.70 10.25 -4.37
C ASP A 133 19.94 9.35 -4.30
N SER A 134 20.49 8.96 -5.46
CA SER A 134 21.64 8.04 -5.51
C SER A 134 22.91 8.60 -4.85
N ASP A 135 23.07 9.92 -4.76
CA ASP A 135 24.26 10.52 -4.12
C ASP A 135 24.24 10.38 -2.59
N SER A 136 23.06 10.54 -2.00
CA SER A 136 22.88 10.49 -0.54
C SER A 136 22.44 9.11 -0.04
N GLY A 137 21.84 8.30 -0.92
CA GLY A 137 21.14 7.06 -0.55
C GLY A 137 19.90 7.28 0.32
N ALA A 138 19.47 8.54 0.50
CA ALA A 138 18.37 8.91 1.38
C ALA A 138 17.04 8.97 0.60
N ILE A 139 15.94 8.69 1.30
CA ILE A 139 14.58 8.91 0.81
C ILE A 139 14.01 10.15 1.51
N THR A 140 13.50 11.09 0.73
CA THR A 140 12.89 12.34 1.22
C THR A 140 11.45 12.45 0.74
N GLU A 141 10.56 12.98 1.56
CA GLU A 141 9.16 13.24 1.20
C GLU A 141 9.00 14.66 0.63
N THR A 142 8.20 14.80 -0.43
CA THR A 142 7.98 16.08 -1.13
C THR A 142 6.54 16.20 -1.63
N ASP A 143 5.98 17.41 -1.62
CA ASP A 143 4.61 17.68 -2.09
C ASP A 143 4.51 17.79 -3.63
N THR A 144 5.64 17.86 -4.33
CA THR A 144 5.68 18.01 -5.79
C THR A 144 6.66 17.03 -6.40
N ALA A 145 6.22 16.28 -7.41
CA ALA A 145 7.09 15.38 -8.16
C ALA A 145 8.26 16.15 -8.79
N PRO A 146 9.52 15.82 -8.46
CA PRO A 146 10.67 16.36 -9.16
C PRO A 146 10.61 15.96 -10.63
N THR A 147 10.91 16.89 -11.53
CA THR A 147 11.01 16.61 -12.97
C THR A 147 12.46 16.62 -13.48
N THR A 148 13.40 17.02 -12.62
CA THR A 148 14.83 17.11 -12.90
C THR A 148 15.62 16.68 -11.69
N ILE A 149 16.86 16.26 -11.92
CA ILE A 149 17.82 16.02 -10.83
C ILE A 149 18.11 17.38 -10.15
N PRO A 150 17.99 17.48 -8.82
CA PRO A 150 18.27 18.72 -8.09
C PRO A 150 19.76 19.05 -8.01
#